data_AF-A0A0S8DGW9-F1
#
_entry.id   AF-A0A0S8DGW9-F1
#
_cell.length_a   1.000
_cell.length_b   1.000
_cell.length_c   1.000
_cell.angle_alpha   90.00
_cell.angle_beta   90.00
_cell.angle_gamma   90.00
#
_symmetry.space_group_name_H-M   'P 1'
#
loop_
_entity.id
_entity.type
_entity.pdbx_description
1 polymer ?
#
loop_
_entity_poly.entity_id
_entity_poly.type
_entity_poly.pdbx_seq_one_letter_code
_entity_poly.pdbx_strand_id
1 'polypeptide(L)'
;MDKEGLQPLAEIDRVIHEPARLLILAYLSVVESADFLFLMNQTALTRGNLSSHLSKLETAGYIEIKKEFVEKIPRTLLNDASRQL
;
A
#
# COMPACT_ATOMS: atom_id res chain seq x y z
N MET A 1 -23.08 19.81 25.64
CA MET A 1 -22.78 20.16 24.24
C MET A 1 -21.63 19.28 23.84
N ASP A 2 -21.98 18.15 23.25
CA ASP A 2 -21.10 17.03 23.00
C ASP A 2 -19.97 17.45 22.07
N LYS A 3 -18.73 17.29 22.54
CA LYS A 3 -17.55 17.34 21.67
C LYS A 3 -17.35 16.00 20.99
N GLU A 4 -18.39 15.49 20.32
CA GLU A 4 -18.27 14.40 19.34
C GLU A 4 -17.87 14.97 17.99
N GLY A 5 -16.81 15.78 17.98
CA GLY A 5 -16.35 16.52 16.81
C GLY A 5 -14.95 16.08 16.45
N LEU A 6 -14.86 15.10 15.55
CA LEU A 6 -13.65 14.49 14.97
C LEU A 6 -12.69 13.89 15.99
N GLN A 7 -12.53 12.57 15.96
CA GLN A 7 -11.34 11.95 16.55
C GLN A 7 -10.10 12.74 16.06
N PRO A 8 -9.16 13.10 16.95
CA PRO A 8 -8.01 13.88 16.53
C PRO A 8 -7.37 13.18 15.33
N LEU A 9 -7.19 13.89 14.22
CA LEU A 9 -6.37 13.42 13.09
C LEU A 9 -4.97 12.94 13.57
N ALA A 10 -4.59 13.34 14.79
CA ALA A 10 -3.42 12.91 15.55
C ALA A 10 -3.35 11.40 15.85
N GLU A 11 -4.39 10.61 15.59
CA GLU A 11 -4.35 9.14 15.76
C GLU A 11 -4.15 8.37 14.43
N ILE A 12 -3.99 9.06 13.30
CA ILE A 12 -3.60 8.39 12.05
C ILE A 12 -2.18 7.84 12.21
N ASP A 13 -2.01 6.55 11.96
CA ASP A 13 -0.71 5.89 11.99
C ASP A 13 0.31 6.68 11.14
N ARG A 14 1.44 7.03 11.75
CA ARG A 14 2.53 7.79 11.11
C ARG A 14 3.07 7.06 9.88
N VAL A 15 2.94 5.75 9.83
CA VAL A 15 3.24 4.98 8.62
C VAL A 15 2.33 5.43 7.50
N ILE A 16 1.02 5.48 7.66
CA ILE A 16 0.14 5.84 6.55
C ILE A 16 -0.01 7.35 6.36
N HIS A 17 0.40 8.23 7.28
CA HIS A 17 0.23 9.69 7.13
C HIS A 17 1.00 10.33 5.94
N GLU A 18 1.84 9.57 5.23
CA GLU A 18 2.57 10.09 4.08
C GLU A 18 1.80 9.89 2.76
N PRO A 19 1.69 10.92 1.90
CA PRO A 19 0.81 10.88 0.72
C PRO A 19 1.04 9.71 -0.25
N ALA A 20 2.30 9.35 -0.55
CA ALA A 20 2.59 8.26 -1.48
C ALA A 20 2.09 6.91 -0.94
N ARG A 21 2.25 6.66 0.37
CA ARG A 21 1.72 5.44 1.01
C ARG A 21 0.20 5.41 1.05
N LEU A 22 -0.47 6.53 1.32
CA LEU A 22 -1.93 6.60 1.21
C LEU A 22 -2.41 6.29 -0.20
N LEU A 23 -1.76 6.84 -1.22
CA LEU A 23 -2.14 6.60 -2.60
C LEU A 23 -1.99 5.13 -2.99
N ILE A 24 -0.89 4.49 -2.57
CA ILE A 24 -0.67 3.04 -2.78
C ILE A 24 -1.80 2.22 -2.12
N LEU A 25 -2.11 2.49 -0.85
CA LEU A 25 -3.17 1.78 -0.13
C LEU A 25 -4.55 2.03 -0.75
N ALA A 26 -4.82 3.25 -1.22
CA ALA A 26 -6.08 3.58 -1.89
C ALA A 26 -6.28 2.79 -3.20
N TYR A 27 -5.21 2.51 -3.96
CA TYR A 27 -5.31 1.63 -5.13
C TYR A 27 -5.50 0.18 -4.73
N LEU A 28 -4.77 -0.31 -3.73
CA LEU A 28 -4.88 -1.70 -3.27
C LEU A 28 -6.21 -2.00 -2.58
N SER A 29 -6.88 -0.99 -2.01
CA SER A 29 -8.17 -1.17 -1.34
C SER A 29 -9.33 -1.48 -2.30
N VAL A 30 -9.17 -1.28 -3.61
CA VAL A 30 -10.23 -1.53 -4.62
C VAL A 30 -9.94 -2.69 -5.55
N VAL A 31 -8.78 -3.33 -5.43
CA VAL A 31 -8.39 -4.51 -6.23
C VAL A 31 -8.06 -5.69 -5.33
N GLU A 32 -8.13 -6.91 -5.87
CA GLU A 32 -7.69 -8.12 -5.14
C GLU A 32 -6.16 -8.15 -5.02
N SER A 33 -5.46 -7.81 -6.10
CA SER A 33 -4.02 -7.63 -6.13
C SER A 33 -3.61 -6.71 -7.28
N ALA A 34 -2.42 -6.14 -7.19
CA ALA A 34 -1.79 -5.37 -8.25
C ALA A 34 -0.33 -5.80 -8.43
N ASP A 35 0.16 -5.76 -9.66
CA ASP A 35 1.60 -5.91 -9.89
C ASP A 35 2.37 -4.60 -9.66
N PHE A 36 3.67 -4.72 -9.44
CA PHE A 36 4.54 -3.57 -9.19
C PHE A 36 4.49 -2.51 -10.30
N LEU A 37 4.43 -2.91 -11.58
CA LEU A 37 4.43 -1.97 -12.70
C LEU A 37 3.11 -1.21 -12.77
N PHE A 38 1.98 -1.87 -12.49
CA PHE A 38 0.69 -1.22 -12.36
C PHE A 38 0.75 -0.08 -11.32
N LEU A 39 1.19 -0.38 -10.09
CA LEU A 39 1.29 0.65 -9.05
C LEU A 39 2.26 1.76 -9.41
N MET A 40 3.39 1.44 -10.05
CA MET A 40 4.36 2.43 -10.52
C MET A 40 3.72 3.40 -11.52
N ASN A 41 2.94 2.88 -12.47
CA ASN A 41 2.26 3.69 -13.48
C ASN A 41 1.13 4.53 -12.86
N GLN A 42 0.33 3.97 -11.96
CA GLN A 42 -0.81 4.66 -11.34
C GLN A 42 -0.39 5.75 -10.33
N THR A 43 0.76 5.56 -9.68
CA THR A 43 1.27 6.50 -8.66
C THR A 43 2.29 7.50 -9.22
N ALA A 44 2.77 7.29 -10.45
CA ALA A 44 3.87 8.04 -11.06
C ALA A 44 5.17 8.08 -10.22
N LEU A 45 5.33 7.13 -9.29
CA LEU A 45 6.53 7.01 -8.47
C LEU A 45 7.65 6.36 -9.27
N THR A 46 8.89 6.76 -8.98
CA THR A 46 10.05 6.03 -9.48
C THR A 46 10.10 4.64 -8.85
N ARG A 47 10.76 3.68 -9.51
CA ARG A 47 10.98 2.32 -8.98
C ARG A 47 11.56 2.34 -7.56
N GLY A 48 12.54 3.20 -7.30
CA GLY A 48 13.19 3.32 -5.99
C GLY A 48 12.25 3.84 -4.91
N ASN A 49 11.49 4.90 -5.21
CA ASN A 49 10.51 5.45 -4.26
C ASN A 49 9.42 4.42 -3.96
N LEU A 50 8.82 3.85 -5.01
CA LEU A 50 7.78 2.83 -4.84
C LEU A 50 8.29 1.66 -4.00
N SER A 51 9.48 1.11 -4.31
CA SER A 51 10.06 0.02 -3.52
C SER A 51 10.24 0.40 -2.04
N SER A 52 10.71 1.61 -1.74
CA SER A 52 10.90 2.06 -0.36
C SER A 52 9.57 2.19 0.41
N HIS A 53 8.53 2.72 -0.25
CA HIS A 53 7.20 2.85 0.34
C HIS A 53 6.56 1.49 0.58
N LEU A 54 6.65 0.57 -0.39
CA LEU A 54 6.11 -0.78 -0.28
C LEU A 54 6.76 -1.56 0.86
N SER A 55 8.09 -1.53 1.00
CA SER A 55 8.78 -2.20 2.12
C SER A 55 8.35 -1.66 3.48
N LYS A 56 8.11 -0.35 3.61
CA LYS A 56 7.60 0.25 4.86
C LYS A 56 6.17 -0.20 5.16
N LEU A 57 5.31 -0.24 4.14
CA LEU A 57 3.93 -0.70 4.28
C LEU A 57 3.86 -2.18 4.66
N GLU A 58 4.68 -3.02 4.02
CA GLU A 58 4.80 -4.45 4.32
C GLU A 58 5.30 -4.68 5.75
N THR A 59 6.36 -3.96 6.15
CA THR A 59 6.91 -4.06 7.53
C THR A 59 5.88 -3.68 8.59
N ALA A 60 5.00 -2.73 8.28
CA ALA A 60 3.93 -2.30 9.16
C ALA A 60 2.66 -3.17 9.05
N GLY A 61 2.65 -4.18 8.18
CA GLY A 61 1.53 -5.12 8.03
C GLY A 61 0.32 -4.58 7.27
N TYR A 62 0.46 -3.48 6.53
CA TYR A 62 -0.65 -2.93 5.73
C TYR A 62 -0.85 -3.64 4.39
N ILE A 63 0.22 -4.20 3.84
CA ILE A 63 0.21 -4.91 2.56
C ILE A 63 1.01 -6.19 2.68
N GLU A 64 0.75 -7.13 1.78
CA GLU A 64 1.64 -8.26 1.56
C GLU A 64 2.28 -8.18 0.18
N ILE A 65 3.53 -8.63 0.09
CA ILE A 65 4.26 -8.71 -1.16
C ILE A 65 4.57 -10.17 -1.47
N LYS A 66 3.99 -10.68 -2.56
CA LYS A 66 4.23 -12.03 -3.04
C LYS A 66 5.09 -12.01 -4.29
N LYS A 67 6.18 -12.78 -4.28
CA LYS A 67 7.04 -12.98 -5.45
C LYS A 67 6.70 -14.33 -6.08
N GLU A 68 6.34 -14.31 -7.35
CA GLU A 68 5.97 -15.50 -8.11
C GLU A 68 6.79 -15.58 -9.39
N PHE A 69 6.91 -16.79 -9.94
CA PHE A 69 7.48 -17.01 -11.26
C PHE A 69 6.39 -17.52 -12.19
N VAL A 70 6.02 -16.72 -13.18
CA VAL A 70 5.08 -17.10 -14.24
C VAL A 70 5.89 -17.29 -15.51
N GLU A 71 5.92 -18.51 -16.06
CA GLU A 71 6.68 -18.83 -17.27
C GLU A 71 8.18 -18.45 -17.19
N LYS A 72 8.78 -18.59 -15.99
CA LYS A 72 10.16 -18.18 -15.65
C LYS A 72 10.40 -16.67 -15.55
N ILE A 73 9.35 -15.86 -15.61
CA ILE A 73 9.41 -14.41 -15.41
C ILE A 73 9.03 -14.08 -13.96
N PRO A 74 9.90 -13.39 -13.19
CA PRO A 74 9.56 -12.96 -11.84
C PRO A 74 8.47 -11.90 -11.88
N ARG A 75 7.41 -12.09 -11.08
CA ARG A 75 6.34 -11.14 -10.84
C ARG A 75 6.25 -10.83 -9.36
N THR A 76 6.08 -9.54 -9.06
CA THR A 76 5.84 -9.06 -7.70
C THR A 76 4.39 -8.60 -7.64
N LEU A 77 3.58 -9.31 -6.86
CA LEU A 77 2.18 -9.01 -6.60
C LEU A 77 2.05 -8.41 -5.21
N LEU A 78 1.13 -7.45 -5.10
CA LEU A 78 0.86 -6.70 -3.89
C LEU A 78 -0.64 -6.73 -3.61
N ASN A 79 -1.02 -6.96 -2.36
CA ASN A 79 -2.40 -6.93 -1.93
C ASN A 79 -2.53 -6.17 -0.60
N ASP A 80 -3.74 -5.71 -0.31
CA ASP A 80 -4.10 -5.16 1.00
C ASP A 80 -4.22 -6.32 2.01
N ALA A 81 -3.42 -6.25 3.08
CA ALA A 81 -3.36 -7.31 4.09
C ALA A 81 -4.68 -7.45 4.87
N SER A 82 -5.49 -6.38 4.94
CA SER A 82 -6.79 -6.41 5.63
C SER A 82 -7.83 -7.30 4.94
N ARG A 83 -7.62 -7.66 3.67
CA ARG A 83 -8.54 -8.49 2.89
C ARG A 83 -8.50 -9.98 3.22
N GLN A 84 -7.54 -10.44 4.05
CA GLN A 84 -7.38 -11.85 4.40
C GLN A 84 -8.11 -12.26 5.69
N LEU A 85 -9.02 -11.41 6.18
CA LEU A 85 -9.87 -11.63 7.35
C LEU A 85 -11.33 -11.86 6.95
#